data_AF-A0A2H0LDZ3-F1
#
_entry.id   AF-A0A2H0LDZ3-F1
#
_cell.length_a   1.000
_cell.length_b   1.000
_cell.length_c   1.000
_cell.angle_alpha   90.00
_cell.angle_beta   90.00
_cell.angle_gamma   90.00
#
_symmetry.space_group_name_H-M   'P 1'
#
loop_
_entity.id
_entity.type
_entity.pdbx_description
1 polymer ?
#
loop_
_entity_poly.entity_id
_entity_poly.type
_entity_poly.pdbx_seq_one_letter_code
_entity_poly.pdbx_strand_id
1 'polypeptide(L)' 'MAFQGGGGGYGGGQREMHKATCAECKKECEVPFKPSGDRPVYCKACFSKRKNEGR' A
#
# COMPACT_ATOMS: atom_id res chain seq x y z
N MET A 1 -15.35 -41.17 -5.87
CA MET A 1 -13.97 -40.92 -5.39
C MET A 1 -13.16 -40.43 -6.61
N ALA A 2 -12.39 -39.35 -6.65
CA ALA A 2 -11.67 -38.61 -5.61
C ALA A 2 -11.58 -37.10 -5.97
N PHE A 3 -11.60 -36.28 -4.93
CA PHE A 3 -11.50 -34.82 -4.94
C PHE A 3 -10.02 -34.44 -5.06
N GLN A 4 -9.64 -33.73 -6.13
CA GLN A 4 -8.29 -33.16 -6.25
C GLN A 4 -8.40 -31.64 -6.36
N GLY A 5 -8.65 -31.00 -5.23
CA GLY A 5 -8.49 -29.57 -5.02
C GLY A 5 -7.30 -29.33 -4.11
N GLY A 6 -6.08 -29.55 -4.62
CA GLY A 6 -4.84 -29.31 -3.91
C GLY A 6 -4.07 -28.18 -4.57
N GLY A 7 -3.67 -27.18 -3.79
CA GLY A 7 -2.74 -26.16 -4.26
C GLY A 7 -2.84 -24.83 -3.54
N GLY A 8 -2.52 -24.80 -2.25
CA GLY A 8 -2.26 -23.57 -1.52
C GLY A 8 -1.06 -22.84 -2.12
N GLY A 9 -1.31 -21.86 -2.97
CA GLY A 9 -0.29 -20.96 -3.52
C GLY A 9 -0.18 -19.69 -2.69
N TYR A 10 0.40 -19.79 -1.49
CA TYR A 10 0.83 -18.62 -0.70
C TYR A 10 2.09 -18.01 -1.34
N GLY A 11 1.90 -17.33 -2.47
CA GLY A 11 2.94 -16.48 -3.08
C GLY A 11 3.10 -15.20 -2.28
N GLY A 12 3.80 -15.32 -1.13
CA GLY A 12 4.21 -14.20 -0.30
C GLY A 12 5.22 -13.31 -1.02
N GLY A 13 4.74 -12.48 -1.96
CA GLY A 13 5.50 -11.33 -2.41
C GLY A 13 5.73 -10.44 -1.20
N GLN A 14 6.98 -10.38 -0.72
CA GLN A 14 7.39 -9.45 0.31
C GLN A 14 7.15 -8.05 -0.25
N ARG A 15 5.97 -7.48 0.05
CA ARG A 15 5.66 -6.08 -0.24
C ARG A 15 6.70 -5.25 0.48
N GLU A 16 7.68 -4.76 -0.26
CA GLU A 16 8.71 -3.87 0.27
C GLU A 16 8.01 -2.59 0.72
N MET A 17 7.85 -2.47 2.04
CA MET A 17 7.26 -1.31 2.66
C MET A 17 8.38 -0.28 2.84
N HIS A 18 8.27 0.84 2.14
CA HIS A 18 9.20 1.95 2.27
C HIS A 18 8.68 2.93 3.32
N LYS A 19 9.57 3.35 4.24
CA LYS A 19 9.26 4.44 5.16
C LYS A 19 9.22 5.75 4.38
N ALA A 20 8.13 6.49 4.52
CA ALA A 20 7.94 7.77 3.87
C ALA A 20 7.13 8.73 4.74
N THR A 21 7.33 10.02 4.54
CA THR A 21 6.63 11.08 5.29
C THR A 21 5.43 11.54 4.50
N CYS A 22 4.24 11.51 5.11
CA CYS A 22 3.02 11.97 4.46
C CYS A 22 3.08 13.49 4.18
N ALA A 23 2.83 13.92 2.95
CA ALA A 23 2.85 15.34 2.58
C ALA A 23 1.66 16.14 3.17
N GLU A 24 0.54 15.49 3.49
CA GLU A 24 -0.62 16.14 4.11
C GLU A 24 -0.49 16.26 5.63
N CYS A 25 -0.24 15.14 6.31
CA CYS A 25 -0.22 15.10 7.77
C CYS A 25 1.18 15.10 8.39
N LYS A 26 2.24 15.05 7.57
CA LYS A 26 3.66 15.05 7.97
C LYS A 26 4.05 13.93 8.94
N LYS A 27 3.25 12.86 9.00
CA LYS A 27 3.54 11.67 9.80
C LYS A 27 4.36 10.66 9.02
N GLU A 28 5.22 9.95 9.71
CA GLU A 28 5.94 8.81 9.18
C GLU A 28 4.98 7.63 8.95
N CYS A 29 5.03 7.04 7.77
CA CYS A 29 4.18 5.92 7.39
C CYS A 29 4.93 4.95 6.48
N GLU A 30 4.47 3.71 6.48
CA GLU A 30 5.00 2.65 5.63
C GLU A 30 4.13 2.55 4.38
N VAL A 31 4.74 2.77 3.22
CA VAL A 31 4.05 2.77 1.93
C VAL A 31 4.65 1.75 0.97
N PRO A 32 3.85 1.04 0.16
CA PRO A 32 4.34 0.04 -0.77
C PRO A 32 4.94 0.66 -2.06
N PHE A 33 5.16 1.98 -2.07
CA PHE A 33 5.70 2.71 -3.22
C PHE A 33 6.94 3.50 -2.81
N LYS A 34 7.91 3.62 -3.71
CA LYS A 34 9.16 4.35 -3.44
C LYS A 34 8.89 5.86 -3.39
N PRO A 35 9.16 6.56 -2.27
CA PRO A 35 9.08 8.02 -2.20
C PRO A 35 10.16 8.61 -3.12
N SER A 36 9.77 9.12 -4.28
CA SER A 36 10.73 9.63 -5.28
C SER A 36 11.08 11.11 -5.11
N GLY A 37 10.50 11.80 -4.12
CA GLY A 37 10.70 13.25 -3.91
C GLY A 37 9.97 14.13 -4.94
N ASP A 38 9.83 13.66 -6.17
CA ASP A 38 9.07 14.33 -7.23
C ASP A 38 7.55 14.33 -6.99
N ARG A 39 7.04 13.35 -6.23
CA ARG A 39 5.61 13.17 -5.97
C ARG A 39 5.33 13.13 -4.47
N PRO A 40 4.29 13.85 -3.98
CA PRO A 40 3.93 13.84 -2.57
C PRO A 40 3.44 12.44 -2.16
N VAL A 41 4.03 11.92 -1.08
CA VAL A 41 3.61 10.67 -0.46
C VAL A 41 2.38 10.93 0.39
N TYR A 42 1.36 10.08 0.29
CA TYR A 42 0.19 10.15 1.17
C TYR A 42 0.04 8.83 1.93
N CYS A 43 -0.21 8.93 3.23
CA CYS A 43 -0.55 7.76 4.02
C CYS A 43 -1.93 7.22 3.62
N LYS A 44 -2.22 5.96 3.95
CA LYS A 44 -3.49 5.30 3.60
C LYS A 44 -4.72 6.14 4.00
N ALA A 45 -4.68 6.80 5.15
CA ALA A 45 -5.77 7.64 5.63
C ALA A 45 -5.98 8.90 4.76
N CYS A 46 -4.91 9.65 4.48
CA CYS A 46 -4.93 10.83 3.63
C CYS A 46 -5.32 10.50 2.18
N PHE A 47 -4.75 9.43 1.62
CA PHE A 47 -5.12 8.93 0.29
C PHE A 47 -6.59 8.51 0.22
N SER A 48 -7.10 7.83 1.26
CA SER A 48 -8.52 7.43 1.31
C SER A 48 -9.47 8.63 1.38
N LYS A 49 -9.13 9.66 2.17
CA LYS A 49 -9.90 10.91 2.24
C LYS A 49 -9.96 11.60 0.87
N ARG A 50 -8.81 11.79 0.22
CA ARG A 50 -8.73 12.45 -1.09
C ARG A 50 -9.44 11.67 -2.20
N LYS A 51 -9.37 10.33 -2.19
CA LYS A 51 -10.08 9.49 -3.16
C LYS A 51 -11.60 9.54 -2.97
N ASN A 52 -12.07 9.71 -1.74
CA ASN A 52 -13.49 9.77 -1.42
C ASN A 52 -14.15 11.10 -1.80
N GLU A 53 -13.38 12.20 -1.84
CA GLU A 53 -13.87 13.54 -2.20
C GLU A 53 -14.11 13.73 -3.72
N GLY A 54 -13.60 12.82 -4.56
CA GLY A 54 -13.72 12.91 -6.03
C GLY A 54 -14.76 11.98 -6.66
N ARG A 55 -15.83 11.60 -5.94
CA ARG A 55 -16.84 10.64 -6.43
C ARG A 55 -18.27 11.15 -6.29
#